data_AF-M0C9V7-F1
#
_entry.id   AF-M0C9V7-F1
#
_cell.length_a   1.000
_cell.length_b   1.000
_cell.length_c   1.000
_cell.angle_alpha   90.00
_cell.angle_beta   90.00
_cell.angle_gamma   90.00
#
_symmetry.space_group_name_H-M   'P 1'
#
loop_
_entity.id
_entity.type
_entity.pdbx_description
1 polymer ?
#
loop_
_entity_poly.entity_id
_entity_poly.type
_entity_poly.pdbx_seq_one_letter_code
_entity_poly.pdbx_strand_id
1 'polypeptide(L)'
;MYGGYERISEDRTLISEAFDDAGYRTAGFHSNLYLSADFGYDRGFDEFYDSKTDPSATARLRQFVKDQLDSDGILYQTLARAFETAEETAGINVGSAYVSADEITDRALEWAESVATDGPRFLWVHYMDVHHPYVPPERH
;
A
#
# COMPACT_ATOMS: atom_id res chain seq x y z
N MET A 1 7.63 -6.43 25.90
CA MET A 1 6.34 -6.46 25.19
C MET A 1 6.59 -5.85 23.82
N TYR A 2 6.38 -6.59 22.73
CA TYR A 2 6.82 -6.24 21.37
C TYR A 2 5.96 -5.17 20.67
N GLY A 3 5.57 -4.09 21.38
CA GLY A 3 4.88 -2.95 20.77
C GLY A 3 3.35 -3.03 20.63
N GLY A 4 2.71 -4.13 21.04
CA GLY A 4 1.25 -4.26 20.96
C GLY A 4 0.75 -4.53 19.53
N TYR A 5 -0.54 -4.29 19.28
CA TYR A 5 -1.18 -4.53 17.97
C TYR A 5 -1.07 -3.35 17.00
N GLU A 6 -0.58 -2.20 17.47
CA GLU A 6 -0.63 -0.94 16.72
C GLU A 6 0.54 -0.78 15.75
N ARG A 7 1.71 -1.33 16.06
CA ARG A 7 2.92 -1.21 15.23
C ARG A 7 3.90 -2.34 15.53
N ILE A 8 4.73 -2.69 14.56
CA ILE A 8 5.90 -3.51 14.84
C ILE A 8 6.91 -2.67 15.65
N SER A 9 7.30 -3.20 16.81
CA SER A 9 8.36 -2.62 17.63
C SER A 9 9.71 -2.69 16.91
N GLU A 10 10.50 -1.62 17.01
CA GLU A 10 11.84 -1.52 16.41
C GLU A 10 12.79 -2.61 16.93
N ASP A 11 12.61 -3.06 18.18
CA ASP A 11 13.39 -4.16 18.78
C ASP A 11 13.08 -5.54 18.18
N ARG A 12 12.06 -5.65 17.32
CA ARG A 12 11.66 -6.90 16.68
C ARG A 12 12.25 -6.96 15.27
N THR A 13 13.21 -7.85 15.10
CA THR A 13 13.75 -8.21 13.78
C THR A 13 12.70 -8.95 12.95
N LEU A 14 12.49 -8.48 11.72
CA LEU A 14 11.66 -9.12 10.71
C LEU A 14 12.44 -10.14 9.91
N ILE A 15 11.69 -11.08 9.30
CA ILE A 15 12.29 -12.07 8.41
C ILE A 15 12.89 -11.42 7.16
N SER A 16 12.27 -10.35 6.66
CA SER A 16 12.76 -9.51 5.56
C SER A 16 14.12 -8.90 5.91
N GLU A 17 14.26 -8.28 7.09
CA GLU A 17 15.55 -7.73 7.57
C GLU A 17 16.63 -8.82 7.64
N ALA A 18 16.30 -10.03 8.10
CA ALA A 18 17.26 -11.13 8.15
C ALA A 18 17.71 -11.62 6.75
N PHE A 19 16.83 -11.56 5.75
CA PHE A 19 17.17 -11.92 4.38
C PHE A 19 17.98 -10.81 3.68
N ASP A 20 17.61 -9.55 3.91
CA ASP A 20 18.35 -8.38 3.44
C ASP A 20 19.80 -8.40 3.98
N ASP A 21 19.97 -8.61 5.29
CA ASP A 21 21.28 -8.76 5.94
C ASP A 21 22.11 -9.93 5.36
N ALA A 22 21.45 -10.95 4.80
CA ALA A 22 22.08 -12.10 4.16
C ALA A 22 22.38 -11.88 2.66
N GLY A 23 22.11 -10.69 2.12
CA GLY A 23 22.36 -10.32 0.73
C GLY A 23 21.32 -10.83 -0.27
N TYR A 24 20.10 -11.12 0.20
CA TYR A 24 18.98 -11.44 -0.68
C TYR A 24 18.41 -10.17 -1.28
N ARG A 25 17.93 -10.24 -2.51
CA ARG A 25 16.99 -9.25 -3.02
C ARG A 25 15.62 -9.51 -2.44
N THR A 26 15.00 -8.50 -1.85
CA THR A 26 13.79 -8.65 -1.03
C THR A 26 12.63 -7.84 -1.61
N ALA A 27 11.45 -8.45 -1.75
CA ALA A 27 10.24 -7.70 -2.09
C ALA A 27 8.98 -8.19 -1.39
N GLY A 28 8.06 -7.27 -1.15
CA GLY A 28 6.77 -7.50 -0.49
C GLY A 28 5.61 -6.88 -1.27
N PHE A 29 4.57 -7.66 -1.57
CA PHE A 29 3.36 -7.18 -2.26
C PHE A 29 2.09 -7.59 -1.51
N HIS A 30 1.27 -6.61 -1.12
CA HIS A 30 0.02 -6.88 -0.42
C HIS A 30 -1.03 -5.77 -0.59
N SER A 31 -2.26 -6.08 -0.20
CA SER A 31 -3.36 -5.12 -0.16
C SER A 31 -3.99 -4.87 1.21
N ASN A 32 -3.38 -5.41 2.27
CA ASN A 32 -3.85 -5.22 3.64
C ASN A 32 -3.33 -3.91 4.27
N LEU A 33 -4.21 -2.97 4.62
CA LEU A 33 -3.86 -1.70 5.26
C LEU A 33 -3.11 -1.87 6.60
N TYR A 34 -3.39 -2.95 7.34
CA TYR A 34 -2.74 -3.24 8.63
C TYR A 34 -1.30 -3.76 8.49
N LEU A 35 -0.88 -4.10 7.28
CA LEU A 35 0.48 -4.55 6.98
C LEU A 35 1.30 -3.48 6.26
N SER A 36 0.84 -2.23 6.24
CA SER A 36 1.52 -1.12 5.54
C SER A 36 2.81 -0.66 6.20
N ALA A 37 3.59 0.14 5.47
CA ALA A 37 4.81 0.77 5.96
C ALA A 37 4.60 1.64 7.21
N ASP A 38 3.43 2.27 7.36
CA ASP A 38 3.06 3.06 8.56
C ASP A 38 3.16 2.24 9.85
N PHE A 39 2.99 0.91 9.74
CA PHE A 39 3.07 -0.02 10.86
C PHE A 39 4.43 -0.74 10.98
N GLY A 40 5.39 -0.42 10.11
CA GLY A 40 6.77 -0.91 10.14
C GLY A 40 6.99 -2.28 9.50
N TYR A 41 6.10 -2.70 8.59
CA TYR A 41 6.17 -3.95 7.84
C TYR A 41 7.06 -3.90 6.60
N ASP A 42 7.42 -2.70 6.14
CA ASP A 42 8.28 -2.43 4.99
C ASP A 42 9.77 -2.70 5.28
N ARG A 43 10.15 -2.79 6.56
CA ARG A 43 11.56 -2.94 6.95
C ARG A 43 12.19 -4.20 6.36
N GLY A 44 13.38 -4.02 5.76
CA GLY A 44 14.15 -5.09 5.14
C GLY A 44 13.63 -5.57 3.78
N PHE A 45 12.72 -4.81 3.14
CA PHE A 45 12.35 -5.02 1.74
C PHE A 45 13.02 -3.96 0.84
N ASP A 46 13.66 -4.39 -0.24
CA ASP A 46 14.17 -3.49 -1.30
C ASP A 46 12.99 -2.82 -2.06
N GLU A 47 11.93 -3.60 -2.28
CA GLU A 47 10.69 -3.13 -2.91
C GLU A 47 9.48 -3.55 -2.06
N PHE A 48 8.63 -2.58 -1.73
CA PHE A 48 7.46 -2.83 -0.90
C PHE A 48 6.24 -2.13 -1.49
N TYR A 49 5.29 -2.92 -1.96
CA TYR A 49 4.00 -2.46 -2.43
C TYR A 49 2.93 -2.70 -1.37
N ASP A 50 2.40 -1.60 -0.83
CA ASP A 50 1.14 -1.59 -0.11
C ASP A 50 0.06 -0.90 -0.96
N SER A 51 -1.12 -1.50 -1.05
CA SER A 51 -2.23 -0.99 -1.89
C SER A 51 -2.83 0.34 -1.41
N LYS A 52 -2.22 1.02 -0.44
CA LYS A 52 -2.66 2.35 -0.06
C LYS A 52 -2.49 3.23 -1.29
N THR A 53 -3.61 3.64 -1.88
CA THR A 53 -3.62 4.64 -2.94
C THR A 53 -2.90 5.86 -2.39
N ASP A 54 -1.69 6.16 -2.87
CA ASP A 54 -0.78 7.16 -2.30
C ASP A 54 -1.55 8.43 -1.89
N PRO A 55 -1.90 8.58 -0.61
CA PRO A 55 -2.60 9.75 -0.11
C PRO A 55 -1.59 10.88 0.11
N SER A 56 -0.29 10.69 -0.09
CA SER A 56 0.71 11.59 0.46
C SER A 56 0.72 12.95 -0.26
N ALA A 57 0.53 13.03 -1.58
CA ALA A 57 0.51 14.30 -2.30
C ALA A 57 -0.89 14.94 -2.30
N THR A 58 -1.91 14.15 -2.63
CA THR A 58 -3.31 14.57 -2.71
C THR A 58 -3.91 14.84 -1.33
N ALA A 59 -3.64 14.03 -0.30
CA ALA A 59 -4.13 14.33 1.05
C ALA A 59 -3.35 15.49 1.68
N ARG A 60 -2.05 15.66 1.42
CA ARG A 60 -1.33 16.90 1.85
C ARG A 60 -1.91 18.14 1.18
N LEU A 61 -2.23 18.06 -0.11
CA LEU A 61 -2.84 19.16 -0.85
C LEU A 61 -4.26 19.45 -0.33
N ARG A 62 -5.08 18.42 -0.10
CA ARG A 62 -6.42 18.55 0.48
C ARG A 62 -6.38 19.13 1.89
N GLN A 63 -5.43 18.71 2.71
CA GLN A 63 -5.20 19.22 4.06
C GLN A 63 -4.74 20.68 4.03
N PHE A 64 -3.77 21.03 3.18
CA PHE A 64 -3.32 22.41 2.98
C PHE A 64 -4.46 23.33 2.52
N VAL A 65 -5.28 22.86 1.58
CA VAL A 65 -6.47 23.58 1.09
C VAL A 65 -7.48 23.80 2.23
N LYS A 66 -7.73 22.78 3.07
CA LYS A 66 -8.63 22.90 4.24
C LYS A 66 -8.10 23.86 5.30
N ASP A 67 -6.80 23.85 5.55
CA ASP A 67 -6.18 24.64 6.63
C ASP A 67 -5.98 26.11 6.25
N GLN A 68 -5.87 26.44 4.96
CA GLN A 68 -5.62 27.80 4.46
C GLN A 68 -6.84 28.49 3.84
N LEU A 69 -7.88 27.75 3.42
CA LEU A 69 -9.06 28.32 2.78
C LEU A 69 -10.26 28.30 3.71
N ASP A 70 -11.04 29.37 3.65
CA ASP A 70 -12.31 29.47 4.38
C ASP A 70 -13.27 28.39 3.88
N SER A 71 -13.72 27.52 4.79
CA SER A 71 -14.54 26.35 4.49
C SER A 71 -15.94 26.73 3.95
N ASP A 72 -16.39 27.95 4.24
CA ASP A 72 -17.66 28.50 3.73
C ASP A 72 -17.47 29.25 2.38
N GLY A 73 -16.23 29.38 1.90
CA GLY A 73 -15.89 30.07 0.67
C GLY A 73 -16.17 29.23 -0.59
N ILE A 74 -16.65 29.90 -1.64
CA ILE A 74 -16.95 29.29 -2.95
C ILE A 74 -15.73 28.59 -3.59
N LEU A 75 -14.51 29.06 -3.25
CA LEU A 75 -13.26 28.52 -3.74
C LEU A 75 -12.97 27.13 -3.16
N TYR A 76 -13.19 26.94 -1.86
CA TYR A 76 -13.06 25.64 -1.20
C TYR A 76 -14.07 24.65 -1.78
N GLN A 77 -15.33 25.07 -1.91
CA GLN A 77 -16.39 24.20 -2.46
C GLN A 77 -16.09 23.75 -3.90
N THR A 78 -15.52 24.63 -4.72
CA THR A 78 -15.16 24.31 -6.10
C THR A 78 -13.97 23.35 -6.16
N LEU A 79 -12.93 23.59 -5.35
CA LEU A 79 -11.75 22.71 -5.27
C LEU A 79 -12.12 21.34 -4.71
N ALA A 80 -12.90 21.28 -3.63
CA ALA A 80 -13.35 20.03 -3.03
C ALA A 80 -14.14 19.19 -4.04
N ARG A 81 -15.05 19.81 -4.79
CA ARG A 81 -15.83 19.12 -5.82
C ARG A 81 -14.98 18.63 -6.98
N ALA A 82 -13.99 19.41 -7.42
CA ALA A 82 -13.05 18.99 -8.45
C ALA A 82 -12.19 17.79 -7.99
N PHE A 83 -11.73 17.79 -6.73
CA PHE A 83 -11.02 16.65 -6.15
C PHE A 83 -11.90 15.42 -6.06
N GLU A 84 -13.13 15.54 -5.56
CA GLU A 84 -14.07 14.41 -5.48
C GLU A 84 -14.38 13.83 -6.86
N THR A 85 -14.64 14.68 -7.87
CA THR A 85 -14.85 14.21 -9.24
C THR A 85 -13.60 13.55 -9.84
N ALA A 86 -12.40 14.04 -9.50
CA ALA A 86 -11.15 13.42 -9.92
C ALA A 86 -10.91 12.07 -9.23
N GLU A 87 -11.19 11.95 -7.93
CA GLU A 87 -11.13 10.69 -7.18
C GLU A 87 -12.11 9.66 -7.76
N GLU A 88 -13.34 10.08 -8.10
CA GLU A 88 -14.38 9.23 -8.69
C GLU A 88 -14.04 8.80 -10.13
N THR A 89 -13.47 9.70 -10.94
CA THR A 89 -13.05 9.40 -12.32
C THR A 89 -11.76 8.56 -12.39
N ALA A 90 -10.88 8.72 -11.40
CA ALA A 90 -9.64 7.94 -11.27
C ALA A 90 -9.84 6.58 -10.59
N GLY A 91 -11.06 6.26 -10.13
CA GLY A 91 -11.35 4.99 -9.45
C GLY A 91 -10.72 4.85 -8.07
N ILE A 92 -10.34 5.96 -7.44
CA ILE A 92 -9.73 5.98 -6.10
C ILE A 92 -10.85 5.84 -5.06
N ASN A 93 -11.32 4.61 -4.86
CA ASN A 93 -12.23 4.29 -3.77
C ASN A 93 -11.43 4.19 -2.46
N VAL A 94 -11.45 5.26 -1.66
CA VAL A 94 -10.86 5.29 -0.30
C VAL A 94 -11.46 4.19 0.61
N GLY A 95 -12.62 3.62 0.26
CA GLY A 95 -13.26 2.48 0.94
C GLY A 95 -12.86 1.09 0.44
N SER A 96 -12.11 0.97 -0.65
CA SER A 96 -11.61 -0.30 -1.18
C SER A 96 -10.17 -0.16 -1.64
N ALA A 97 -9.24 -0.04 -0.69
CA ALA A 97 -7.81 -0.34 -0.93
C ALA A 97 -7.57 -1.83 -1.20
N TYR A 98 -8.57 -2.51 -1.76
CA TYR A 98 -8.60 -3.92 -2.04
C TYR A 98 -8.12 -4.11 -3.48
N VAL A 99 -6.90 -4.61 -3.62
CA VAL A 99 -6.32 -5.01 -4.91
C VAL A 99 -6.49 -6.52 -5.04
N SER A 100 -6.89 -6.99 -6.22
CA SER A 100 -7.15 -8.41 -6.49
C SER A 100 -5.87 -9.24 -6.42
N ALA A 101 -6.01 -10.54 -6.16
CA ALA A 101 -4.88 -11.47 -6.23
C ALA A 101 -4.20 -11.44 -7.60
N ASP A 102 -4.95 -11.33 -8.69
CA ASP A 102 -4.40 -11.26 -10.05
C ASP A 102 -3.43 -10.07 -10.18
N GLU A 103 -3.88 -8.90 -9.73
CA GLU A 103 -3.09 -7.67 -9.82
C GLU A 103 -1.85 -7.68 -8.90
N ILE A 104 -1.96 -8.28 -7.71
CA ILE A 104 -0.81 -8.52 -6.81
C ILE A 104 0.15 -9.55 -7.42
N THR A 105 -0.37 -10.59 -8.07
CA THR A 105 0.43 -11.63 -8.72
C THR A 105 1.22 -11.06 -9.88
N ASP A 106 0.59 -10.26 -10.74
CA ASP A 106 1.24 -9.63 -11.89
C ASP A 106 2.44 -8.78 -11.46
N ARG A 107 2.28 -7.96 -10.41
CA ARG A 107 3.39 -7.16 -9.83
C ARG A 107 4.51 -8.04 -9.27
N ALA A 108 4.15 -9.08 -8.54
CA ALA A 108 5.12 -10.00 -7.95
C ALA A 108 5.94 -10.74 -9.04
N LEU A 109 5.29 -11.10 -10.15
CA LEU A 109 5.95 -11.69 -11.31
C LEU A 109 6.82 -10.67 -12.05
N GLU A 110 6.33 -9.46 -12.28
CA GLU A 110 7.10 -8.37 -12.90
C GLU A 110 8.40 -8.08 -12.12
N TRP A 111 8.32 -8.03 -10.79
CA TRP A 111 9.50 -7.92 -9.93
C TRP A 111 10.43 -9.11 -10.08
N ALA A 112 9.88 -10.33 -10.01
CA ALA A 112 10.66 -11.56 -10.13
C ALA A 112 11.35 -11.70 -11.50
N GLU A 113 10.81 -11.10 -12.56
CA GLU A 113 11.40 -11.10 -13.90
C GLU A 113 12.39 -9.95 -14.13
N SER A 114 12.18 -8.80 -13.48
CA SER A 114 13.00 -7.59 -13.68
C SER A 114 14.29 -7.58 -12.86
N VAL A 115 14.32 -8.23 -11.69
CA VAL A 115 15.51 -8.26 -10.84
C VAL A 115 16.56 -9.21 -11.40
N ALA A 116 17.81 -8.74 -11.45
CA ALA A 116 18.96 -9.53 -11.86
C ALA A 116 18.99 -10.90 -11.17
N THR A 117 19.28 -11.94 -11.95
CA THR A 117 19.31 -13.33 -11.47
C THR A 117 20.57 -13.66 -10.64
N ASP A 118 21.43 -12.67 -10.42
CA ASP A 118 22.66 -12.82 -9.66
C ASP A 118 22.37 -12.71 -8.16
N GLY A 119 22.28 -13.87 -7.51
CA GLY A 119 22.07 -13.99 -6.07
C GLY A 119 20.68 -14.50 -5.68
N PRO A 120 20.46 -14.76 -4.38
CA PRO A 120 19.21 -15.29 -3.89
C PRO A 120 18.15 -14.20 -3.76
N ARG A 121 16.87 -14.60 -3.81
CA ARG A 121 15.71 -13.71 -3.76
C ARG A 121 14.74 -14.16 -2.69
N PHE A 122 14.13 -13.20 -2.02
CA PHE A 122 13.04 -13.40 -1.08
C PHE A 122 11.86 -12.55 -1.51
N LEU A 123 10.73 -13.20 -1.78
CA LEU A 123 9.50 -12.57 -2.24
C LEU A 123 8.37 -12.95 -1.30
N TRP A 124 7.73 -11.95 -0.71
CA TRP A 124 6.56 -12.11 0.14
C TRP A 124 5.32 -11.56 -0.57
N VAL A 125 4.29 -12.38 -0.70
CA VAL A 125 3.03 -12.01 -1.35
C VAL A 125 1.88 -12.33 -0.41
N HIS A 126 1.03 -11.35 -0.14
CA HIS A 126 -0.14 -11.52 0.73
C HIS A 126 -1.43 -11.09 0.02
N TYR A 127 -2.25 -12.08 -0.32
CA TYR A 127 -3.57 -11.91 -0.91
C TYR A 127 -4.65 -11.63 0.14
N MET A 128 -5.69 -10.91 -0.25
CA MET A 128 -6.82 -10.58 0.61
C MET A 128 -8.15 -11.14 0.08
N ASP A 129 -8.13 -11.95 -1.00
CA ASP A 129 -9.31 -12.35 -1.79
C ASP A 129 -10.32 -13.19 -1.03
N VAL A 130 -9.86 -13.87 0.01
CA VAL A 130 -10.70 -14.64 0.92
C VAL A 130 -11.14 -13.85 2.16
N HIS A 131 -10.64 -12.62 2.34
CA HIS A 131 -11.06 -11.73 3.41
C HIS A 131 -12.45 -11.18 3.13
N HIS A 132 -13.20 -10.85 4.19
CA HIS A 132 -14.50 -10.21 4.05
C HIS A 132 -14.35 -8.73 3.62
N PRO A 133 -15.16 -8.22 2.67
CA PRO A 133 -16.19 -8.92 1.91
C PRO A 133 -15.58 -9.83 0.83
N TYR A 134 -16.04 -11.08 0.79
CA TYR A 134 -15.61 -12.04 -0.23
C TYR A 134 -16.28 -11.69 -1.57
N VAL A 135 -15.48 -11.31 -2.56
CA VAL A 135 -15.94 -10.95 -3.91
C VAL A 135 -15.30 -11.91 -4.92
N PRO A 136 -15.89 -13.10 -5.15
CA PRO A 136 -15.36 -14.03 -6.12
C PRO A 136 -15.48 -13.48 -7.56
N PRO A 137 -14.58 -13.88 -8.48
CA PRO A 137 -14.71 -13.54 -9.89
C PRO A 137 -16.00 -14.13 -10.50
N GLU A 138 -16.51 -13.48 -11.56
CA GLU A 138 -17.82 -13.80 -12.14
C GLU A 138 -17.92 -15.22 -12.77
N ARG A 139 -16.79 -15.86 -13.10
CA ARG A 139 -16.55 -17.30 -13.36
C ARG A 139 -15.17 -17.50 -14.00
N HIS A 140 -14.59 -18.70 -13.83
CA HIS A 140 -13.38 -19.16 -14.51
C HIS A 140 -13.72 -19.94 -15.78
#